data_AF-A0A8H7QZR7-F1
#
_entry.id   AF-A0A8H7QZR7-F1
#
_cell.length_a   1.000
_cell.length_b   1.000
_cell.length_c   1.000
_cell.angle_alpha   90.00
_cell.angle_beta   90.00
_cell.angle_gamma   90.00
#
_symmetry.space_group_name_H-M   'P 1'
#
loop_
_entity.id
_entity.type
_entity.pdbx_description
1 polymer ?
#
loop_
_entity_poly.entity_id
_entity_poly.type
_entity_poly.pdbx_seq_one_letter_code
_entity_poly.pdbx_strand_id
1 'polypeptide(L)'
;MSTHLGFVSLSARHSWADKAHIPGLYLLKINSYKITAIVNSTLEAEKASKEKNSLQDAQVFESIQDLLSEGKTNTVVGVICEWSLGNGLQEAEKLAILAKAKNAKANVVLQARKAPPIIEAKKSINSGAIGKIISTNFLGCTNYWSQFFYENFLEYAKSINAGINLLTVPVGLDLDAFAFVLGEFKFLNAMVKTQFKDMDVVGTDNDEKNVSVKIFRLDDNENTLPIEDLSTEYDPVAGNLKRFYQNYAKAKNSEHLQPQLNNFDVFTAFEAAVIRHRQIEAILKSSKSGKRETCI
;
A
#
# COMPACT_ATOMS: atom_id res chain seq x y z
N MET A 1 -20.29 7.34 -16.74
CA MET A 1 -19.15 8.20 -17.12
C MET A 1 -17.85 7.54 -16.69
N SER A 2 -16.81 7.60 -17.51
CA SER A 2 -15.47 7.08 -17.15
C SER A 2 -14.72 8.09 -16.28
N THR A 3 -13.94 7.64 -15.30
CA THR A 3 -13.09 8.47 -14.46
C THR A 3 -11.71 8.60 -15.08
N HIS A 4 -11.27 9.83 -15.33
CA HIS A 4 -9.93 10.10 -15.83
C HIS A 4 -8.91 9.98 -14.70
N LEU A 5 -7.82 9.25 -14.94
CA LEU A 5 -6.71 9.07 -14.01
C LEU A 5 -5.44 9.73 -14.56
N GLY A 6 -4.77 10.48 -13.70
CA GLY A 6 -3.39 10.89 -13.90
C GLY A 6 -2.46 10.04 -13.03
N PHE A 7 -1.36 9.57 -13.61
CA PHE A 7 -0.32 8.83 -12.88
C PHE A 7 0.93 9.71 -12.73
N VAL A 8 1.41 9.81 -11.49
CA VAL A 8 2.72 10.39 -11.18
C VAL A 8 3.67 9.22 -10.87
N SER A 9 4.82 9.18 -11.53
CA SER A 9 5.88 8.16 -11.32
C SER A 9 5.57 6.74 -11.83
N LEU A 10 4.73 6.57 -12.85
CA LEU A 10 4.63 5.30 -13.57
C LEU A 10 5.87 5.11 -14.46
N SER A 11 6.77 4.18 -14.09
CA SER A 11 8.04 3.94 -14.80
C SER A 11 8.00 2.75 -15.75
N ALA A 12 8.70 2.85 -16.88
CA ALA A 12 8.92 1.75 -17.82
C ALA A 12 9.91 0.68 -17.31
N ARG A 13 10.87 1.07 -16.46
CA ARG A 13 12.04 0.25 -16.08
C ARG A 13 11.81 -0.68 -14.87
N HIS A 14 10.58 -1.14 -14.69
CA HIS A 14 10.03 -1.80 -13.49
C HIS A 14 9.69 -0.84 -12.36
N SER A 15 8.41 -0.83 -11.94
CA SER A 15 7.93 -0.06 -10.80
C SER A 15 6.81 -0.78 -10.10
N TRP A 16 6.55 -0.41 -8.84
CA TRP A 16 5.38 -0.89 -8.12
C TRP A 16 4.07 -0.58 -8.87
N ALA A 17 3.97 0.60 -9.49
CA ALA A 17 2.81 0.98 -10.29
C ALA A 17 2.55 0.03 -11.49
N ASP A 18 3.63 -0.39 -12.16
CA ASP A 18 3.61 -1.33 -13.28
C ASP A 18 3.29 -2.78 -12.84
N LYS A 19 3.78 -3.20 -11.66
CA LYS A 19 3.49 -4.54 -11.10
C LYS A 19 2.11 -4.64 -10.42
N ALA A 20 1.56 -3.54 -9.91
CA ALA A 20 0.34 -3.56 -9.09
C ALA A 20 -0.84 -2.80 -9.71
N HIS A 21 -0.68 -1.51 -9.98
CA HIS A 21 -1.80 -0.63 -10.37
C HIS A 21 -2.27 -0.88 -11.79
N ILE A 22 -1.34 -1.00 -12.76
CA ILE A 22 -1.69 -1.22 -14.16
C ILE A 22 -2.42 -2.57 -14.34
N PRO A 23 -1.90 -3.72 -13.84
CA PRO A 23 -2.64 -4.97 -13.87
C PRO A 23 -3.99 -4.89 -13.16
N GLY A 24 -4.04 -4.27 -11.97
CA GLY A 24 -5.28 -4.09 -11.22
C GLY A 24 -6.36 -3.31 -11.99
N LEU A 25 -5.96 -2.26 -12.71
CA LEU A 25 -6.84 -1.48 -13.59
C LEU A 25 -7.27 -2.28 -14.84
N TYR A 26 -6.38 -3.04 -15.46
CA TYR A 26 -6.69 -3.88 -16.64
C TYR A 26 -7.62 -5.05 -16.32
N LEU A 27 -7.58 -5.56 -15.09
CA LEU A 27 -8.53 -6.58 -14.64
C LEU A 27 -9.96 -6.04 -14.42
N LEU A 28 -10.18 -4.71 -14.51
CA LEU A 28 -11.51 -4.12 -14.46
C LEU A 28 -12.24 -4.39 -15.78
N LYS A 29 -13.23 -5.28 -15.75
CA LYS A 29 -14.10 -5.59 -16.90
C LYS A 29 -15.01 -4.42 -17.35
N ILE A 30 -14.95 -3.28 -16.66
CA ILE A 30 -15.78 -2.10 -16.91
C ILE A 30 -14.82 -0.93 -17.16
N ASN A 31 -15.04 -0.16 -18.23
CA ASN A 31 -14.31 1.07 -18.61
C ASN A 31 -14.57 2.25 -17.64
N SER A 32 -14.60 1.96 -16.34
CA SER A 32 -14.82 2.94 -15.26
C SER A 32 -13.66 3.92 -15.15
N TYR A 33 -12.49 3.59 -15.72
CA TYR A 33 -11.29 4.40 -15.69
C TYR A 33 -10.66 4.55 -17.07
N LYS A 34 -10.09 5.72 -17.33
CA LYS A 34 -9.22 5.99 -18.47
C LYS A 34 -7.99 6.72 -17.95
N ILE A 35 -6.80 6.20 -18.22
CA ILE A 35 -5.57 6.92 -17.90
C ILE A 35 -5.36 7.97 -18.99
N THR A 36 -5.36 9.24 -18.60
CA THR A 36 -5.31 10.38 -19.54
C THR A 36 -4.09 11.27 -19.34
N ALA A 37 -3.36 11.08 -18.24
CA ALA A 37 -2.18 11.85 -17.93
C ALA A 37 -1.09 10.99 -17.29
N ILE A 38 0.16 11.24 -17.67
CA ILE A 38 1.35 10.63 -17.07
C ILE A 38 2.34 11.77 -16.80
N VAL A 39 2.97 11.74 -15.63
CA VAL A 39 4.08 12.60 -15.23
C VAL A 39 5.18 11.70 -14.67
N ASN A 40 6.42 11.90 -15.08
CA ASN A 40 7.58 11.21 -14.51
C ASN A 40 8.73 12.20 -14.23
N SER A 41 9.90 11.72 -13.81
CA SER A 41 11.04 12.59 -13.50
C SER A 41 11.67 13.25 -14.73
N THR A 42 11.50 12.65 -15.92
CA THR A 42 11.95 13.23 -17.21
C THR A 42 10.98 12.87 -18.33
N LEU A 43 10.94 13.70 -19.38
CA LEU A 43 10.09 13.52 -20.55
C LEU A 43 10.34 12.18 -21.28
N GLU A 44 11.59 11.72 -21.30
CA GLU A 44 11.96 10.43 -21.89
C GLU A 44 11.37 9.26 -21.09
N ALA A 45 11.38 9.35 -19.75
CA ALA A 45 10.89 8.29 -18.88
C ALA A 45 9.36 8.12 -19.00
N GLU A 46 8.61 9.22 -19.10
CA GLU A 46 7.16 9.18 -19.31
C GLU A 46 6.78 8.71 -20.72
N LYS A 47 7.51 9.12 -21.76
CA LYS A 47 7.30 8.58 -23.13
C LYS A 47 7.51 7.07 -23.19
N ALA A 48 8.60 6.58 -22.59
CA ALA A 48 8.86 5.13 -22.50
C ALA A 48 7.76 4.41 -21.70
N SER A 49 7.28 5.02 -20.61
CA SER A 49 6.21 4.47 -19.78
C SER A 49 4.88 4.38 -20.52
N LYS A 50 4.54 5.43 -21.28
CA LYS A 50 3.35 5.48 -22.14
C LYS A 50 3.36 4.36 -23.18
N GLU A 51 4.50 4.17 -23.86
CA GLU A 51 4.66 3.15 -24.88
C GLU A 51 4.54 1.73 -24.30
N LYS A 52 5.31 1.43 -23.25
CA LYS A 52 5.29 0.12 -22.57
C LYS A 52 3.89 -0.29 -22.13
N ASN A 53 3.14 0.67 -21.57
CA ASN A 53 1.81 0.40 -21.01
C ASN A 53 0.69 0.55 -22.04
N SER A 54 0.97 0.79 -23.33
CA SER A 54 -0.06 0.99 -24.37
C SER A 54 -1.04 2.15 -24.08
N LEU A 55 -0.57 3.22 -23.41
CA LEU A 55 -1.39 4.35 -22.98
C LEU A 55 -1.49 5.45 -24.04
N GLN A 56 -1.82 5.09 -25.28
CA GLN A 56 -1.77 5.98 -26.45
C GLN A 56 -2.57 7.28 -26.28
N ASP A 57 -3.72 7.19 -25.61
CA ASP A 57 -4.62 8.31 -25.31
C ASP A 57 -4.15 9.21 -24.15
N ALA A 58 -3.11 8.83 -23.41
CA ALA A 58 -2.62 9.63 -22.29
C ALA A 58 -1.70 10.76 -22.78
N GLN A 59 -1.91 11.97 -22.26
CA GLN A 59 -0.99 13.08 -22.41
C GLN A 59 0.19 12.91 -21.44
N VAL A 60 1.37 13.34 -21.86
CA VAL A 60 2.59 13.38 -21.03
C VAL A 60 2.84 14.83 -20.61
N PHE A 61 3.39 15.03 -19.43
CA PHE A 61 3.56 16.36 -18.84
C PHE A 61 4.91 16.42 -18.11
N GLU A 62 5.71 17.44 -18.43
CA GLU A 62 7.06 17.60 -17.89
C GLU A 62 7.09 17.77 -16.37
N SER A 63 6.02 18.30 -15.79
CA SER A 63 5.87 18.45 -14.34
C SER A 63 4.42 18.30 -13.87
N ILE A 64 4.26 18.12 -12.56
CA ILE A 64 2.94 18.15 -11.91
C ILE A 64 2.29 19.54 -12.11
N GLN A 65 3.08 20.61 -12.10
CA GLN A 65 2.60 21.96 -12.32
C GLN A 65 2.01 22.13 -13.72
N ASP A 66 2.64 21.54 -14.73
CA ASP A 66 2.14 21.56 -16.12
C ASP A 66 0.88 20.71 -16.25
N LEU A 67 0.85 19.52 -15.65
CA LEU A 67 -0.36 18.71 -15.56
C LEU A 67 -1.52 19.50 -14.94
N LEU A 68 -1.25 20.24 -13.87
CA LEU A 68 -2.28 21.03 -13.19
C LEU A 68 -2.71 22.22 -14.05
N SER A 69 -1.78 23.00 -14.61
CA SER A 69 -2.08 24.21 -15.38
C SER A 69 -2.77 23.91 -16.71
N GLU A 70 -2.30 22.92 -17.47
CA GLU A 70 -2.83 22.53 -18.77
C GLU A 70 -4.01 21.56 -18.67
N GLY A 71 -4.00 20.67 -17.69
CA GLY A 71 -5.04 19.66 -17.46
C GLY A 71 -6.38 20.21 -16.97
N LYS A 72 -6.55 21.54 -16.96
CA LYS A 72 -7.68 22.26 -16.35
C LYS A 72 -7.78 21.88 -14.86
N THR A 73 -6.93 22.47 -14.01
CA THR A 73 -6.91 22.34 -12.53
C THR A 73 -8.25 22.05 -11.84
N ASN A 74 -9.36 22.64 -12.32
CA ASN A 74 -10.72 22.38 -11.84
C ASN A 74 -11.24 20.95 -12.07
N THR A 75 -10.47 20.04 -12.67
CA THR A 75 -10.86 18.64 -12.95
C THR A 75 -10.24 17.62 -12.01
N VAL A 76 -9.20 17.98 -11.23
CA VAL A 76 -8.60 17.06 -10.24
C VAL A 76 -9.49 17.02 -9.01
N VAL A 77 -10.31 15.97 -8.92
CA VAL A 77 -11.32 15.81 -7.86
C VAL A 77 -10.85 14.97 -6.67
N GLY A 78 -9.60 14.46 -6.69
CA GLY A 78 -9.03 13.67 -5.60
C GLY A 78 -7.60 13.18 -5.87
N VAL A 79 -6.96 12.68 -4.82
CA VAL A 79 -5.59 12.17 -4.80
C VAL A 79 -5.58 10.78 -4.16
N ILE A 80 -4.92 9.83 -4.82
CA ILE A 80 -4.64 8.49 -4.29
C ILE A 80 -3.13 8.38 -4.14
N CYS A 81 -2.66 8.25 -2.90
CA CYS A 81 -1.25 8.15 -2.55
C CYS A 81 -0.93 6.71 -2.13
N GLU A 82 0.24 6.21 -2.52
CA GLU A 82 0.73 4.93 -2.01
C GLU A 82 1.06 5.01 -0.52
N TRP A 83 1.03 3.86 0.15
CA TRP A 83 1.67 3.74 1.44
C TRP A 83 3.20 3.69 1.26
N SER A 84 4.01 4.41 2.04
CA SER A 84 3.62 5.25 3.17
C SER A 84 3.30 6.70 2.80
N LEU A 85 2.30 7.29 3.46
CA LEU A 85 1.84 8.66 3.19
C LEU A 85 2.94 9.74 3.19
N GLY A 86 3.96 9.58 4.03
CA GLY A 86 5.14 10.45 4.06
C GLY A 86 6.34 9.68 4.56
N ASN A 87 7.51 10.30 4.52
CA ASN A 87 8.79 9.72 4.97
C ASN A 87 8.87 9.49 6.49
N GLY A 88 7.84 9.91 7.23
CA GLY A 88 7.66 9.70 8.65
C GLY A 88 6.43 10.46 9.14
N LEU A 89 6.19 10.38 10.46
CA LEU A 89 4.99 10.94 11.09
C LEU A 89 4.81 12.44 10.80
N GLN A 90 5.87 13.24 10.91
CA GLN A 90 5.75 14.69 10.75
C GLN A 90 5.29 15.09 9.34
N GLU A 91 5.80 14.42 8.29
CA GLU A 91 5.36 14.68 6.92
C GLU A 91 3.93 14.17 6.69
N ALA A 92 3.62 12.97 7.17
CA ALA A 92 2.26 12.43 7.09
C ALA A 92 1.22 13.34 7.74
N GLU A 93 1.53 13.93 8.91
CA GLU A 93 0.67 14.91 9.59
C GLU A 93 0.53 16.19 8.78
N LYS A 94 1.62 16.73 8.23
CA LYS A 94 1.56 17.92 7.36
C LYS A 94 0.67 17.68 6.14
N LEU A 95 0.80 16.53 5.49
CA LEU A 95 0.00 16.15 4.32
C LEU A 95 -1.48 15.98 4.68
N ALA A 96 -1.79 15.34 5.81
CA ALA A 96 -3.15 15.18 6.29
C ALA A 96 -3.81 16.55 6.62
N ILE A 97 -3.08 17.43 7.31
CA ILE A 97 -3.53 18.80 7.62
C ILE A 97 -3.79 19.59 6.33
N LEU A 98 -2.88 19.49 5.36
CA LEU A 98 -3.01 20.18 4.07
C LEU A 98 -4.23 19.67 3.29
N ALA A 99 -4.40 18.34 3.19
CA ALA A 99 -5.53 17.73 2.50
C ALA A 99 -6.87 18.19 3.10
N LYS A 100 -6.96 18.21 4.44
CA LYS A 100 -8.12 18.71 5.17
C LYS A 100 -8.38 20.19 4.93
N ALA A 101 -7.34 21.03 5.03
CA ALA A 101 -7.44 22.47 4.81
C ALA A 101 -7.89 22.82 3.37
N LYS A 102 -7.58 21.95 2.39
CA LYS A 102 -8.00 22.08 1.00
C LYS A 102 -9.31 21.37 0.68
N ASN A 103 -9.95 20.71 1.66
CA ASN A 103 -11.12 19.86 1.46
C ASN A 103 -10.90 18.83 0.32
N ALA A 104 -9.68 18.30 0.22
CA ALA A 104 -9.28 17.39 -0.84
C ALA A 104 -9.78 15.97 -0.54
N LYS A 105 -10.28 15.27 -1.56
CA LYS A 105 -10.54 13.83 -1.47
C LYS A 105 -9.20 13.09 -1.56
N ALA A 106 -8.57 12.85 -0.41
CA ALA A 106 -7.22 12.28 -0.33
C ALA A 106 -7.26 10.90 0.34
N ASN A 107 -6.76 9.89 -0.35
CA ASN A 107 -6.77 8.50 0.12
C ASN A 107 -5.40 7.85 0.03
N VAL A 108 -5.10 6.97 0.98
CA VAL A 108 -3.92 6.11 0.95
C VAL A 108 -4.31 4.71 0.51
N VAL A 109 -3.47 4.09 -0.33
CA VAL A 109 -3.62 2.70 -0.73
C VAL A 109 -3.11 1.79 0.38
N LEU A 110 -4.05 1.13 1.05
CA LEU A 110 -3.79 0.05 2.01
C LEU A 110 -4.50 -1.21 1.52
N GLN A 111 -3.92 -1.81 0.48
CA GLN A 111 -4.52 -2.84 -0.36
C GLN A 111 -4.81 -4.15 0.37
N ALA A 112 -4.13 -4.43 1.49
CA ALA A 112 -4.40 -5.60 2.33
C ALA A 112 -5.85 -5.64 2.83
N ARG A 113 -6.47 -4.47 3.08
CA ARG A 113 -7.91 -4.38 3.43
C ARG A 113 -8.85 -4.90 2.33
N LYS A 114 -8.34 -5.08 1.10
CA LYS A 114 -9.07 -5.61 -0.06
C LYS A 114 -8.75 -7.08 -0.35
N ALA A 115 -7.87 -7.70 0.42
CA ALA A 115 -7.56 -9.11 0.30
C ALA A 115 -8.74 -9.97 0.77
N PRO A 116 -9.18 -10.98 0.00
CA PRO A 116 -10.26 -11.89 0.40
C PRO A 116 -10.07 -12.51 1.78
N PRO A 117 -8.89 -13.06 2.15
CA PRO A 117 -8.72 -13.63 3.48
C PRO A 117 -8.86 -12.59 4.60
N ILE A 118 -8.40 -11.34 4.39
CA ILE A 118 -8.53 -10.25 5.37
C ILE A 118 -9.99 -9.82 5.52
N ILE A 119 -10.73 -9.70 4.41
CA ILE A 119 -12.16 -9.38 4.42
C ILE A 119 -12.95 -10.48 5.13
N GLU A 120 -12.64 -11.75 4.85
CA GLU A 120 -13.36 -12.88 5.44
C GLU A 120 -13.06 -13.06 6.93
N ALA A 121 -11.81 -12.82 7.35
CA ALA A 121 -11.44 -12.76 8.76
C ALA A 121 -12.26 -11.68 9.50
N LYS A 122 -12.33 -10.46 8.95
CA LYS A 122 -13.13 -9.38 9.53
C LYS A 122 -14.61 -9.74 9.62
N LYS A 123 -15.19 -10.34 8.58
CA LYS A 123 -16.60 -10.79 8.59
C LYS A 123 -16.86 -11.84 9.65
N SER A 124 -15.99 -12.84 9.77
CA SER A 124 -16.10 -13.94 10.74
C SER A 124 -16.04 -13.44 12.18
N ILE A 125 -15.21 -12.42 12.43
CA ILE A 125 -15.12 -11.75 13.73
C ILE A 125 -16.39 -10.92 13.99
N ASN A 126 -16.79 -10.09 13.03
CA ASN A 126 -17.96 -9.20 13.17
C ASN A 126 -19.28 -9.97 13.32
N SER A 127 -19.40 -11.15 12.71
CA SER A 127 -20.59 -12.00 12.85
C SER A 127 -20.64 -12.76 14.18
N GLY A 128 -19.55 -12.73 14.96
CA GLY A 128 -19.41 -13.52 16.18
C GLY A 128 -19.17 -15.01 15.94
N ALA A 129 -18.91 -15.43 14.70
CA ALA A 129 -18.78 -16.85 14.34
C ALA A 129 -17.66 -17.58 15.08
N ILE A 130 -16.61 -16.86 15.49
CA ILE A 130 -15.48 -17.43 16.25
C ILE A 130 -15.50 -17.07 17.74
N GLY A 131 -16.60 -16.47 18.22
CA GLY A 131 -16.75 -16.05 19.61
C GLY A 131 -15.83 -14.89 20.02
N LYS A 132 -15.56 -14.78 21.32
CA LYS A 132 -14.69 -13.74 21.89
C LYS A 132 -13.23 -14.04 21.59
N ILE A 133 -12.55 -13.12 20.91
CA ILE A 133 -11.10 -13.18 20.70
C ILE A 133 -10.38 -12.97 22.04
N ILE A 134 -9.58 -13.94 22.45
CA ILE A 134 -8.77 -13.87 23.68
C ILE A 134 -7.34 -13.39 23.38
N SER A 135 -6.77 -13.85 22.27
CA SER A 135 -5.42 -13.49 21.83
C SER A 135 -5.25 -13.70 20.32
N THR A 136 -4.28 -13.02 19.74
CA THR A 136 -3.88 -13.20 18.34
C THR A 136 -2.36 -13.17 18.25
N ASN A 137 -1.79 -14.04 17.44
CA ASN A 137 -0.36 -14.05 17.13
C ASN A 137 -0.16 -13.79 15.64
N PHE A 138 0.89 -13.05 15.32
CA PHE A 138 1.29 -12.75 13.95
C PHE A 138 2.76 -13.05 13.78
N LEU A 139 3.11 -13.75 12.72
CA LEU A 139 4.48 -13.96 12.29
C LEU A 139 4.61 -13.46 10.85
N GLY A 140 5.30 -12.34 10.69
CA GLY A 140 5.64 -11.79 9.38
C GLY A 140 7.04 -12.20 8.95
N CYS A 141 7.20 -12.50 7.67
CA CYS A 141 8.50 -12.66 7.02
C CYS A 141 8.51 -11.89 5.70
N THR A 142 9.69 -11.45 5.28
CA THR A 142 9.89 -10.72 4.02
C THR A 142 11.15 -11.24 3.35
N ASN A 143 11.10 -11.38 2.03
CA ASN A 143 12.27 -11.68 1.20
C ASN A 143 13.11 -10.41 0.92
N TYR A 144 12.52 -9.23 1.08
CA TYR A 144 13.21 -7.94 1.08
C TYR A 144 13.65 -7.57 2.51
N TRP A 145 14.69 -6.74 2.68
CA TRP A 145 15.30 -6.41 3.99
C TRP A 145 15.97 -7.61 4.71
N SER A 146 16.73 -8.40 3.95
CA SER A 146 17.57 -9.48 4.46
C SER A 146 19.06 -9.07 4.51
N GLN A 147 19.99 -9.98 4.80
CA GLN A 147 21.42 -9.70 4.58
C GLN A 147 21.73 -9.41 3.10
N PHE A 148 20.91 -9.92 2.18
CA PHE A 148 21.07 -9.79 0.73
C PHE A 148 20.07 -8.79 0.14
N PHE A 149 20.55 -7.92 -0.76
CA PHE A 149 19.78 -6.88 -1.43
C PHE A 149 20.02 -6.88 -2.93
N TYR A 150 18.97 -6.59 -3.71
CA TYR A 150 19.10 -6.38 -5.15
C TYR A 150 19.51 -4.93 -5.46
N GLU A 151 20.30 -4.73 -6.51
CA GLU A 151 20.79 -3.42 -6.94
C GLU A 151 19.65 -2.41 -7.17
N ASN A 152 18.57 -2.84 -7.82
CA ASN A 152 17.41 -1.99 -8.09
C ASN A 152 16.62 -1.60 -6.83
N PHE A 153 16.66 -2.43 -5.77
CA PHE A 153 16.03 -2.09 -4.50
C PHE A 153 16.78 -0.96 -3.78
N LEU A 154 18.12 -0.89 -3.90
CA LEU A 154 18.90 0.22 -3.35
C LEU A 154 18.54 1.55 -4.02
N GLU A 155 18.20 1.52 -5.31
CA GLU A 155 17.72 2.72 -6.01
C GLU A 155 16.36 3.20 -5.46
N TYR A 156 15.52 2.29 -4.98
CA TYR A 156 14.25 2.61 -4.32
C TYR A 156 14.46 3.09 -2.87
N ALA A 157 15.37 2.46 -2.14
CA ALA A 157 15.72 2.79 -0.75
C ALA A 157 16.92 3.74 -0.64
N LYS A 158 17.03 4.72 -1.56
CA LYS A 158 18.17 5.65 -1.74
C LYS A 158 18.66 6.36 -0.47
N SER A 159 17.80 6.52 0.54
CA SER A 159 18.14 7.16 1.79
C SER A 159 17.39 6.52 2.97
N ILE A 160 18.06 6.41 4.11
CA ILE A 160 17.42 6.04 5.39
C ILE A 160 16.27 6.98 5.76
N ASN A 161 16.29 8.22 5.26
CA ASN A 161 15.27 9.24 5.52
C ASN A 161 14.12 9.21 4.51
N ALA A 162 14.09 8.26 3.56
CA ALA A 162 13.03 8.18 2.56
C ALA A 162 11.71 7.58 3.11
N GLY A 163 11.69 7.10 4.37
CA GLY A 163 10.56 6.36 4.93
C GLY A 163 10.46 4.90 4.44
N ILE A 164 11.43 4.43 3.65
CA ILE A 164 11.44 3.07 3.10
C ILE A 164 12.28 2.16 3.99
N ASN A 165 11.63 1.45 4.92
CA ASN A 165 12.28 0.49 5.81
C ASN A 165 11.30 -0.61 6.27
N LEU A 166 11.83 -1.68 6.87
CA LEU A 166 11.06 -2.82 7.37
C LEU A 166 9.90 -2.42 8.29
N LEU A 167 10.10 -1.44 9.17
CA LEU A 167 9.02 -1.03 10.09
C LEU A 167 7.93 -0.23 9.39
N THR A 168 8.31 0.63 8.45
CA THR A 168 7.38 1.56 7.82
C THR A 168 6.59 0.87 6.74
N VAL A 169 7.24 0.09 5.87
CA VAL A 169 6.57 -0.50 4.70
C VAL A 169 5.81 -1.77 5.09
N PRO A 170 6.45 -2.95 5.31
CA PRO A 170 5.69 -4.17 5.58
C PRO A 170 5.01 -4.16 6.95
N VAL A 171 5.71 -3.80 8.03
CA VAL A 171 5.07 -3.79 9.37
C VAL A 171 3.95 -2.75 9.45
N GLY A 172 4.09 -1.59 8.80
CA GLY A 172 3.02 -0.58 8.72
C GLY A 172 1.76 -1.11 8.02
N LEU A 173 1.93 -1.84 6.91
CA LEU A 173 0.84 -2.50 6.20
C LEU A 173 0.20 -3.63 7.04
N ASP A 174 1.01 -4.39 7.78
CA ASP A 174 0.51 -5.44 8.67
C ASP A 174 -0.28 -4.86 9.85
N LEU A 175 0.21 -3.79 10.49
CA LEU A 175 -0.52 -3.08 11.55
C LEU A 175 -1.86 -2.54 11.05
N ASP A 176 -1.92 -2.10 9.79
CA ASP A 176 -3.16 -1.69 9.16
C ASP A 176 -4.14 -2.83 8.99
N ALA A 177 -3.69 -3.96 8.41
CA ALA A 177 -4.52 -5.14 8.23
C ALA A 177 -5.04 -5.67 9.58
N PHE A 178 -4.19 -5.66 10.61
CA PHE A 178 -4.55 -6.05 11.98
C PHE A 178 -5.65 -5.17 12.54
N ALA A 179 -5.49 -3.85 12.50
CA ALA A 179 -6.50 -2.97 13.04
C ALA A 179 -7.81 -2.98 12.23
N PHE A 180 -7.71 -3.18 10.91
CA PHE A 180 -8.89 -3.35 10.07
C PHE A 180 -9.72 -4.56 10.51
N VAL A 181 -9.07 -5.67 10.89
CA VAL A 181 -9.74 -6.91 11.32
C VAL A 181 -10.17 -6.87 12.79
N LEU A 182 -9.29 -6.42 13.69
CA LEU A 182 -9.41 -6.58 15.14
C LEU A 182 -9.78 -5.29 15.90
N GLY A 183 -9.73 -4.14 15.22
CA GLY A 183 -9.81 -2.83 15.85
C GLY A 183 -8.45 -2.28 16.29
N GLU A 184 -8.44 -1.02 16.71
CA GLU A 184 -7.20 -0.29 16.97
C GLU A 184 -6.43 -0.73 18.22
N PHE A 185 -5.12 -0.58 18.17
CA PHE A 185 -4.24 -0.84 19.32
C PHE A 185 -4.38 0.28 20.36
N LYS A 186 -4.67 -0.07 21.61
CA LYS A 186 -4.69 0.93 22.70
C LYS A 186 -3.29 1.29 23.19
N PHE A 187 -2.42 0.28 23.25
CA PHE A 187 -1.05 0.41 23.69
C PHE A 187 -0.19 -0.60 22.95
N LEU A 188 1.11 -0.33 22.88
CA LEU A 188 2.08 -1.26 22.35
C LEU A 188 3.32 -1.36 23.25
N ASN A 189 3.98 -2.50 23.18
CA ASN A 189 5.29 -2.74 23.76
C ASN A 189 6.12 -3.46 22.71
N ALA A 190 7.30 -2.95 22.38
CA ALA A 190 8.07 -3.45 21.25
C ALA A 190 9.56 -3.55 21.54
N MET A 191 10.23 -4.43 20.80
CA MET A 191 11.67 -4.47 20.67
C MET A 191 12.02 -4.46 19.19
N VAL A 192 12.86 -3.51 18.79
CA VAL A 192 13.37 -3.37 17.43
C VAL A 192 14.86 -3.65 17.46
N LYS A 193 15.34 -4.49 16.53
CA LYS A 193 16.75 -4.83 16.40
C LYS A 193 17.17 -4.82 14.94
N THR A 194 18.31 -4.19 14.68
CA THR A 194 19.04 -4.32 13.42
C THR A 194 20.03 -5.47 13.57
N GLN A 195 19.68 -6.63 12.99
CA GLN A 195 20.51 -7.83 13.08
C GLN A 195 21.67 -7.81 12.07
N PHE A 196 21.43 -7.26 10.88
CA PHE A 196 22.43 -7.09 9.83
C PHE A 196 22.75 -5.60 9.70
N LYS A 197 24.00 -5.22 10.01
CA LYS A 197 24.46 -3.83 9.88
C LYS A 197 25.06 -3.53 8.51
N ASP A 198 25.57 -4.58 7.87
CA ASP A 198 26.13 -4.57 6.53
C ASP A 198 25.24 -5.45 5.64
N MET A 199 25.18 -5.11 4.35
CA MET A 199 24.32 -5.75 3.37
C MET A 199 25.13 -6.15 2.14
N ASP A 200 24.87 -7.36 1.64
CA ASP A 200 25.49 -7.89 0.44
C ASP A 200 24.59 -7.60 -0.78
N VAL A 201 25.15 -6.97 -1.81
CA VAL A 201 24.42 -6.69 -3.04
C VAL A 201 24.52 -7.89 -3.99
N VAL A 202 23.38 -8.47 -4.34
CA VAL A 202 23.28 -9.71 -5.12
C VAL A 202 22.59 -9.47 -6.46
N GLY A 203 23.27 -8.78 -7.38
CA GLY A 203 22.81 -8.56 -8.75
C GLY A 203 21.45 -7.88 -8.85
N THR A 204 20.66 -8.24 -9.86
CA THR A 204 19.30 -7.70 -10.06
C THR A 204 18.25 -8.74 -9.68
N ASP A 205 17.03 -8.30 -9.33
CA ASP A 205 15.91 -9.20 -8.99
C ASP A 205 15.50 -10.13 -10.15
N ASN A 206 16.03 -9.92 -11.36
CA ASN A 206 15.81 -10.78 -12.53
C ASN A 206 16.75 -11.99 -12.61
N ASP A 207 17.82 -12.04 -11.81
CA ASP A 207 18.82 -13.12 -11.83
C ASP A 207 18.43 -14.33 -10.95
N GLU A 208 17.12 -14.56 -10.78
CA GLU A 208 16.53 -15.46 -9.79
C GLU A 208 17.21 -16.84 -9.71
N LYS A 209 18.02 -17.06 -8.67
CA LYS A 209 18.03 -18.37 -8.01
C LYS A 209 16.73 -18.45 -7.22
N ASN A 210 15.80 -19.27 -7.70
CA ASN A 210 14.52 -19.56 -7.07
C ASN A 210 14.68 -20.00 -5.60
N VAL A 211 14.66 -19.04 -4.66
CA VAL A 211 14.47 -19.34 -3.24
C VAL A 211 12.97 -19.40 -3.01
N SER A 212 12.42 -20.62 -2.96
CA SER A 212 11.01 -20.82 -2.59
C SER A 212 10.89 -20.95 -1.07
N VAL A 213 10.12 -20.08 -0.44
CA VAL A 213 9.65 -20.27 0.93
C VAL A 213 8.34 -21.05 0.85
N LYS A 214 8.30 -22.25 1.42
CA LYS A 214 7.08 -23.05 1.53
C LYS A 214 6.54 -22.93 2.95
N ILE A 215 5.32 -22.40 3.07
CA ILE A 215 4.55 -22.48 4.30
C ILE A 215 3.89 -23.87 4.29
N PHE A 216 3.83 -24.54 5.44
CA PHE A 216 3.12 -25.81 5.62
C PHE A 216 2.04 -25.62 6.68
N ARG A 217 0.89 -26.24 6.48
CA ARG A 217 -0.16 -26.35 7.50
C ARG A 217 -0.03 -27.75 8.09
N LEU A 218 -0.07 -27.88 9.40
CA LEU A 218 -0.03 -29.16 10.08
C LEU A 218 -1.39 -29.46 10.72
N ASP A 219 -1.79 -30.73 10.77
CA ASP A 219 -2.88 -31.19 11.64
C ASP A 219 -2.38 -31.40 13.08
N ASP A 220 -3.28 -31.80 13.98
CA ASP A 220 -2.95 -32.03 15.40
C ASP A 220 -1.96 -33.19 15.62
N ASN A 221 -1.71 -34.01 14.60
CA ASN A 221 -0.74 -35.10 14.61
C ASN A 221 0.55 -34.75 13.85
N GLU A 222 0.79 -33.47 13.59
CA GLU A 222 1.94 -32.95 12.83
C GLU A 222 2.01 -33.41 11.36
N ASN A 223 0.92 -33.97 10.80
CA ASN A 223 0.90 -34.31 9.38
C ASN A 223 0.72 -33.04 8.54
N THR A 224 1.44 -32.97 7.43
CA THR A 224 1.28 -31.87 6.47
C THR A 224 -0.09 -31.94 5.80
N LEU A 225 -0.87 -30.89 6.00
CA LEU A 225 -2.10 -30.64 5.27
C LEU A 225 -1.77 -30.03 3.90
N PRO A 226 -2.51 -30.40 2.85
CA PRO A 226 -2.31 -29.82 1.53
C PRO A 226 -2.53 -28.30 1.59
N ILE A 227 -1.62 -27.57 0.94
CA ILE A 227 -1.78 -26.15 0.68
C ILE A 227 -1.98 -26.00 -0.82
N GLU A 228 -3.13 -25.44 -1.18
CA GLU A 228 -3.39 -25.03 -2.55
C GLU A 228 -2.56 -23.79 -2.88
N ASP A 229 -1.71 -23.91 -3.90
CA ASP A 229 -1.01 -22.76 -4.46
C ASP A 229 -1.95 -22.04 -5.44
N LEU A 230 -2.63 -21.03 -4.93
CA LEU A 230 -3.55 -20.21 -5.71
C LEU A 230 -2.83 -19.19 -6.62
N SER A 231 -1.49 -19.06 -6.54
CA SER A 231 -0.75 -18.04 -7.29
C SER A 231 -0.76 -18.26 -8.81
N THR A 232 -1.01 -19.50 -9.25
CA THR A 232 -1.10 -19.86 -10.67
C THR A 232 -2.36 -19.31 -11.35
N GLU A 233 -3.45 -19.12 -10.60
CA GLU A 233 -4.73 -18.63 -11.11
C GLU A 233 -5.06 -17.20 -10.63
N TYR A 234 -4.34 -16.71 -9.62
CA TYR A 234 -4.64 -15.44 -8.95
C TYR A 234 -3.38 -14.71 -8.52
N ASP A 235 -3.18 -13.52 -9.09
CA ASP A 235 -2.22 -12.54 -8.56
C ASP A 235 -2.89 -11.76 -7.40
N PRO A 236 -2.42 -11.94 -6.14
CA PRO A 236 -2.99 -11.25 -4.99
C PRO A 236 -2.78 -9.73 -5.03
N VAL A 237 -1.68 -9.25 -5.61
CA VAL A 237 -1.41 -7.81 -5.71
C VAL A 237 -2.39 -7.18 -6.70
N ALA A 238 -2.41 -7.68 -7.94
CA ALA A 238 -3.32 -7.17 -8.97
C ALA A 238 -4.79 -7.33 -8.57
N GLY A 239 -5.15 -8.46 -7.96
CA GLY A 239 -6.49 -8.73 -7.46
C GLY A 239 -6.95 -7.77 -6.36
N ASN A 240 -6.06 -7.39 -5.44
CA ASN A 240 -6.36 -6.43 -4.39
C ASN A 240 -6.52 -5.01 -4.95
N LEU A 241 -5.64 -4.60 -5.87
CA LEU A 241 -5.73 -3.29 -6.54
C LEU A 241 -6.98 -3.19 -7.42
N LYS A 242 -7.34 -4.26 -8.13
CA LYS A 242 -8.62 -4.35 -8.84
C LYS A 242 -9.80 -4.07 -7.91
N ARG A 243 -9.88 -4.75 -6.76
CA ARG A 243 -10.98 -4.54 -5.79
C ARG A 243 -10.95 -3.14 -5.19
N PHE A 244 -9.76 -2.57 -4.96
CA PHE A 244 -9.60 -1.18 -4.54
C PHE A 244 -10.25 -0.22 -5.54
N TYR A 245 -9.90 -0.31 -6.83
CA TYR A 245 -10.47 0.54 -7.88
C TYR A 245 -11.97 0.29 -8.10
N GLN A 246 -12.44 -0.97 -8.03
CA GLN A 246 -13.88 -1.26 -8.11
C GLN A 246 -14.68 -0.56 -7.01
N ASN A 247 -14.16 -0.56 -5.78
CA ASN A 247 -14.79 0.13 -4.67
C ASN A 247 -14.75 1.66 -4.85
N TYR A 248 -13.70 2.19 -5.49
CA TYR A 248 -13.50 3.63 -5.64
C TYR A 248 -14.47 4.20 -6.65
N ALA A 249 -14.66 3.49 -7.77
CA ALA A 249 -15.67 3.82 -8.76
C ALA A 249 -17.09 3.82 -8.18
N LYS A 250 -17.40 2.86 -7.29
CA LYS A 250 -18.71 2.79 -6.61
C LYS A 250 -18.91 3.95 -5.64
N ALA A 251 -17.91 4.26 -4.81
CA ALA A 251 -17.99 5.34 -3.82
C ALA A 251 -18.15 6.73 -4.49
N LYS A 252 -17.51 6.96 -5.64
CA LYS A 252 -17.65 8.22 -6.38
C LYS A 252 -19.10 8.52 -6.82
N ASN A 253 -19.90 7.49 -7.06
CA ASN A 253 -21.26 7.63 -7.56
C ASN A 253 -22.33 7.75 -6.46
N SER A 254 -21.96 7.75 -5.17
CA SER A 254 -22.92 8.04 -4.09
C SER A 254 -22.91 9.54 -3.78
N GLU A 255 -24.05 10.21 -3.99
CA GLU A 255 -24.27 11.65 -3.74
C GLU A 255 -24.14 12.04 -2.25
N HIS A 256 -23.81 11.11 -1.36
CA HIS A 256 -23.87 11.27 0.10
C HIS A 256 -22.59 10.93 0.86
N LEU A 257 -21.43 10.89 0.20
CA LEU A 257 -20.16 10.91 0.94
C LEU A 257 -19.76 12.36 1.25
N GLN A 258 -20.50 12.95 2.20
CA GLN A 258 -19.91 13.94 3.10
C GLN A 258 -18.61 13.33 3.66
N PRO A 259 -17.53 14.11 3.86
CA PRO A 259 -16.32 13.66 4.56
C PRO A 259 -16.65 13.47 6.05
N GLN A 260 -17.56 12.55 6.35
CA GLN A 260 -17.75 12.07 7.70
C GLN A 260 -16.62 11.07 7.96
N LEU A 261 -15.76 11.49 8.88
CA LEU A 261 -14.59 10.80 9.46
C LEU A 261 -14.82 9.35 9.93
N ASN A 262 -15.99 8.75 9.70
CA ASN A 262 -16.43 7.52 10.36
C ASN A 262 -16.78 6.36 9.41
N ASN A 263 -16.79 6.51 8.08
CA ASN A 263 -16.92 5.37 7.16
C ASN A 263 -15.53 4.82 6.77
N PHE A 264 -14.84 4.26 7.76
CA PHE A 264 -13.53 3.59 7.63
C PHE A 264 -13.51 2.41 6.63
N ASP A 265 -14.67 1.98 6.14
CA ASP A 265 -14.83 0.71 5.43
C ASP A 265 -14.48 0.77 3.93
N VAL A 266 -14.48 1.94 3.29
CA VAL A 266 -14.28 2.01 1.84
C VAL A 266 -12.87 2.44 1.43
N PHE A 267 -12.35 3.56 1.96
CA PHE A 267 -11.00 4.07 1.68
C PHE A 267 -10.35 4.66 2.93
N THR A 268 -9.03 4.49 3.05
CA THR A 268 -8.27 5.09 4.14
C THR A 268 -7.96 6.55 3.80
N ALA A 269 -8.48 7.49 4.58
CA ALA A 269 -8.13 8.91 4.49
C ALA A 269 -6.69 9.17 4.98
N PHE A 270 -6.10 10.31 4.61
CA PHE A 270 -4.77 10.68 5.07
C PHE A 270 -4.67 10.74 6.61
N GLU A 271 -5.69 11.27 7.28
CA GLU A 271 -5.78 11.33 8.74
C GLU A 271 -5.77 9.93 9.38
N ALA A 272 -6.43 8.96 8.75
CA ALA A 272 -6.42 7.58 9.25
C ALA A 272 -5.04 6.92 9.03
N ALA A 273 -4.36 7.23 7.92
CA ALA A 273 -3.01 6.74 7.67
C ALA A 273 -1.97 7.31 8.66
N VAL A 274 -2.18 8.54 9.18
CA VAL A 274 -1.35 9.11 10.26
C VAL A 274 -1.34 8.21 11.50
N ILE A 275 -2.43 7.48 11.80
CA ILE A 275 -2.47 6.57 12.94
C ILE A 275 -1.42 5.45 12.79
N ARG A 276 -1.21 4.92 11.58
CA ARG A 276 -0.14 3.92 11.33
C ARG A 276 1.24 4.52 11.59
N HIS A 277 1.48 5.75 11.13
CA HIS A 277 2.73 6.46 11.39
C HIS A 277 2.97 6.67 12.89
N ARG A 278 1.93 7.00 13.66
CA ARG A 278 2.01 7.10 15.13
C ARG A 278 2.33 5.77 15.79
N GLN A 279 1.73 4.68 15.32
CA GLN A 279 2.02 3.34 15.81
C GLN A 279 3.49 2.94 15.55
N ILE A 280 4.02 3.24 14.36
CA ILE A 280 5.43 3.00 14.04
C ILE A 280 6.36 3.85 14.94
N GLU A 281 6.05 5.13 15.15
CA GLU A 281 6.83 5.98 16.04
C GLU A 281 6.78 5.49 17.50
N ALA A 282 5.60 5.06 17.96
CA ALA A 282 5.43 4.47 19.28
C ALA A 282 6.21 3.15 19.42
N ILE A 283 6.29 2.30 18.39
CA ILE A 283 7.14 1.09 18.40
C ILE A 283 8.60 1.46 18.65
N LEU A 284 9.11 2.48 17.95
CA LEU A 284 10.48 2.96 18.12
C LEU A 284 10.70 3.55 19.52
N LYS A 285 9.76 4.36 20.02
CA LYS A 285 9.79 4.91 21.38
C LYS A 285 9.82 3.81 22.43
N SER A 286 8.92 2.83 22.32
CA SER A 286 8.82 1.69 23.22
C SER A 286 10.11 0.86 23.26
N SER A 287 10.67 0.57 22.07
CA SER A 287 11.91 -0.19 21.98
C SER A 287 13.10 0.55 22.59
N LYS A 288 13.11 1.89 22.55
CA LYS A 288 14.17 2.71 23.15
C LYS A 288 14.00 2.85 24.66
N SER A 289 12.77 3.01 25.13
CA SER A 289 12.45 3.28 26.53
C SER A 289 12.33 2.01 27.37
N GLY A 290 12.06 0.86 26.74
CA GLY A 290 11.66 -0.38 27.41
C GLY A 290 10.27 -0.28 28.07
N LYS A 291 9.49 0.76 27.73
CA LYS A 291 8.19 1.05 28.32
C LYS A 291 7.08 0.88 27.28
N ARG A 292 5.89 0.64 27.79
CA ARG A 292 4.65 0.65 27.00
C ARG A 292 4.35 2.08 26.53
N GLU A 293 3.94 2.21 25.27
CA GLU A 293 3.58 3.49 24.66
C GLU A 293 2.10 3.51 24.23
N THR A 294 1.47 4.68 24.29
CA THR A 294 0.17 4.95 23.66
C THR A 294 0.37 5.26 22.19
N CYS A 295 -0.52 4.77 21.33
CA CYS A 295 -0.36 4.84 19.87
C CYS A 295 -1.54 5.46 19.11
N ILE A 296 -2.50 6.06 19.82
CA ILE A 296 -3.64 6.83 19.28
C ILE A 296 -3.72 8.17 20.01
#